data_AF-A0AAJ4W5Y4-F1
#
_entry.id   AF-A0AAJ4W5Y4-F1
#
_cell.length_a   1.000
_cell.length_b   1.000
_cell.length_c   1.000
_cell.angle_alpha   90.00
_cell.angle_beta   90.00
_cell.angle_gamma   90.00
#
_symmetry.space_group_name_H-M   'P 1'
#
loop_
_entity.id
_entity.type
_entity.pdbx_description
1 polymer ?
#
loop_
_entity_poly.entity_id
_entity_poly.type
_entity_poly.pdbx_seq_one_letter_code
_entity_poly.pdbx_strand_id
1 'polypeptide(L)'
;MFTLLALVGCKETKEEEVIPEVKPSTEEVITETEEEKPALTIYGKEENIILDILIPRYYDKDFHQEEFNKVNDKWLAFEEKKGLFQVIKADYAISEEMNECTESEQLGIFSTGPVEPIFFLGPNAMIKKGTKTALNIKEQPLWPDAPQEYLFNGKQYILRAEGKQVDSYDYTDDSGKTKKYKRFKDYKLYLTVNGEAEQLILDIPSFNETFVQLLFVGDLDGDGNLDFVFDTSPEYEIQSVEVYLSKGAQYFIYLAGAISVDFSC
;
A
#
# COMPACT_ATOMS: atom_id res chain seq x y z
N MET A 1 55.45 -3.25 49.92
CA MET A 1 56.12 -2.62 51.08
C MET A 1 55.12 -1.64 51.69
N PHE A 2 54.72 -1.90 52.93
CA PHE A 2 54.19 -0.99 53.95
C PHE A 2 53.34 0.25 53.54
N THR A 3 52.03 0.07 53.67
CA THR A 3 51.08 0.71 54.60
C THR A 3 51.52 1.81 55.59
N LEU A 4 50.50 2.58 56.03
CA LEU A 4 50.30 3.26 57.34
C LEU A 4 50.97 4.65 57.54
N LEU A 5 50.41 5.66 58.22
CA LEU A 5 49.13 5.91 58.92
C LEU A 5 49.20 7.35 59.52
N ALA A 6 48.06 8.00 59.80
CA ALA A 6 47.69 8.67 61.08
C ALA A 6 46.55 9.67 60.80
N LEU A 7 45.29 9.51 61.21
CA LEU A 7 44.64 9.32 62.53
C LEU A 7 44.77 10.47 63.54
N VAL A 8 43.62 11.07 63.84
CA VAL A 8 43.19 11.61 65.15
C VAL A 8 41.68 11.25 65.22
N GLY A 9 41.22 10.31 66.08
CA GLY A 9 40.87 10.51 67.51
C GLY A 9 39.46 11.15 67.61
N CYS A 10 38.42 10.64 68.28
CA CYS A 10 38.29 9.82 69.48
C CYS A 10 36.90 9.11 69.56
N LYS A 11 36.79 8.21 70.55
CA LYS A 11 35.75 7.20 70.83
C LYS A 11 34.30 7.68 71.10
N GLU A 12 33.43 6.76 70.69
CA GLU A 12 32.00 6.48 70.91
C GLU A 12 31.28 6.95 72.20
N THR A 13 30.01 7.31 72.00
CA THR A 13 28.91 7.11 72.95
C THR A 13 27.66 6.69 72.17
N LYS A 14 26.96 5.65 72.63
CA LYS A 14 25.68 5.14 72.10
C LYS A 14 24.50 6.00 72.58
N GLU A 15 23.52 6.24 71.72
CA GLU A 15 22.13 6.49 72.14
C GLU A 15 21.15 6.06 71.02
N GLU A 16 20.03 5.47 71.46
CA GLU A 16 19.04 4.69 70.68
C GLU A 16 18.12 5.52 69.76
N GLU A 17 17.61 4.83 68.75
CA GLU A 17 16.60 5.28 67.78
C GLU A 17 15.28 5.73 68.42
N VAL A 18 14.75 6.85 67.92
CA VAL A 18 13.34 7.21 68.04
C VAL A 18 12.75 7.26 66.63
N ILE A 19 11.86 6.31 66.32
CA ILE A 19 11.10 6.26 65.07
C ILE A 19 9.90 7.22 65.17
N PRO A 20 9.75 8.23 64.28
CA PRO A 20 8.50 8.96 64.17
C PRO A 20 7.52 8.26 63.21
N GLU A 21 6.25 8.23 63.60
CA GLU A 21 5.10 7.66 62.88
C GLU A 21 4.94 8.18 61.44
N VAL A 22 4.72 7.24 60.52
CA VAL A 22 4.27 7.52 59.16
C VAL A 22 2.77 7.86 59.18
N LYS A 23 2.42 9.09 58.77
CA LYS A 23 1.05 9.41 58.38
C LYS A 23 0.79 8.86 56.97
N PRO A 24 -0.34 8.17 56.71
CA PRO A 24 -0.67 7.71 55.37
C PRO A 24 -1.05 8.92 54.50
N SER A 25 -0.32 9.12 53.40
CA SER A 25 -0.75 10.01 52.32
C SER A 25 -1.81 9.27 51.49
N THR A 26 -3.00 9.84 51.42
CA THR A 26 -4.04 9.43 50.49
C THR A 26 -3.57 9.81 49.08
N GLU A 27 -3.11 8.84 48.30
CA GLU A 27 -2.99 9.02 46.85
C GLU A 27 -4.40 9.05 46.27
N GLU A 28 -4.81 10.20 45.74
CA GLU A 28 -5.95 10.30 44.85
C GLU A 28 -5.60 9.59 43.55
N VAL A 29 -6.18 8.40 43.36
CA VAL A 29 -6.22 7.72 42.07
C VAL A 29 -7.09 8.56 41.16
N ILE A 30 -6.46 9.41 40.35
CA ILE A 30 -7.10 10.02 39.19
C ILE A 30 -7.37 8.88 38.22
N THR A 31 -8.60 8.39 38.22
CA THR A 31 -9.11 7.55 37.13
C THR A 31 -9.12 8.41 35.87
N GLU A 32 -8.10 8.22 35.03
CA GLU A 32 -8.15 8.66 33.64
C GLU A 32 -9.40 8.04 33.02
N THR A 33 -10.39 8.89 32.78
CA THR A 33 -11.58 8.50 32.04
C THR A 33 -11.10 8.41 30.60
N GLU A 34 -10.92 7.20 30.10
CA GLU A 34 -10.64 6.95 28.70
C GLU A 34 -11.82 7.53 27.91
N GLU A 35 -11.65 8.73 27.36
CA GLU A 35 -12.64 9.31 26.44
C GLU A 35 -12.75 8.34 25.27
N GLU A 36 -13.87 7.62 25.24
CA GLU A 36 -14.23 6.73 24.14
C GLU A 36 -14.27 7.59 22.87
N LYS A 37 -13.17 7.56 22.09
CA LYS A 37 -13.14 8.22 20.79
C LYS A 37 -14.35 7.71 20.00
N PRO A 38 -15.19 8.59 19.45
CA PRO A 38 -16.33 8.15 18.67
C PRO A 38 -15.83 7.24 17.55
N ALA A 39 -16.46 6.08 17.42
CA ALA A 39 -16.14 5.15 16.34
C ALA A 39 -16.29 5.88 15.00
N LEU A 40 -15.21 5.94 14.22
CA LEU A 40 -15.23 6.50 12.88
C LEU A 40 -16.26 5.74 12.04
N THR A 41 -17.03 6.48 11.23
CA THR A 41 -17.89 5.84 10.24
C THR A 41 -17.01 5.12 9.22
N ILE A 42 -17.33 3.86 8.92
CA ILE A 42 -16.61 3.07 7.91
C ILE A 42 -17.53 2.88 6.70
N TYR A 43 -17.14 3.47 5.57
CA TYR A 43 -17.76 3.25 4.27
C TYR A 43 -17.24 1.96 3.62
N GLY A 44 -18.11 1.31 2.85
CA GLY A 44 -17.72 0.14 2.07
C GLY A 44 -16.85 0.50 0.86
N LYS A 45 -16.30 -0.53 0.22
CA LYS A 45 -15.65 -0.39 -1.08
C LYS A 45 -16.67 0.13 -2.11
N GLU A 46 -16.28 1.14 -2.85
CA GLU A 46 -17.07 1.70 -3.95
C GLU A 46 -16.45 1.22 -5.27
N GLU A 47 -17.28 0.75 -6.19
CA GLU A 47 -16.84 0.19 -7.47
C GLU A 47 -17.69 0.74 -8.61
N ASN A 48 -17.01 1.24 -9.64
CA ASN A 48 -17.63 1.69 -10.87
C ASN A 48 -16.60 1.55 -12.00
N ILE A 49 -16.50 0.34 -12.57
CA ILE A 49 -15.51 0.01 -13.59
C ILE A 49 -15.86 0.72 -14.90
N ILE A 50 -15.09 1.77 -15.20
CA ILE A 50 -15.27 2.65 -16.36
C ILE A 50 -13.99 2.84 -17.17
N LEU A 51 -12.87 2.31 -16.69
CA LEU A 51 -11.59 2.27 -17.37
C LEU A 51 -11.30 0.84 -17.81
N ASP A 52 -11.19 0.63 -19.12
CA ASP A 52 -10.54 -0.57 -19.66
C ASP A 52 -9.03 -0.42 -19.44
N ILE A 53 -8.41 -1.38 -18.76
CA ILE A 53 -6.96 -1.43 -18.56
C ILE A 53 -6.38 -2.80 -18.95
N LEU A 54 -5.17 -2.80 -19.48
CA LEU A 54 -4.35 -3.98 -19.71
C LEU A 54 -2.96 -3.74 -19.11
N ILE A 55 -2.31 -4.77 -18.63
CA ILE A 55 -0.91 -4.76 -18.18
C ILE A 55 -0.03 -5.43 -19.23
N PRO A 56 1.26 -5.09 -19.33
CA PRO A 56 2.15 -5.71 -20.29
C PRO A 56 2.45 -7.18 -19.96
N ARG A 57 1.69 -8.09 -20.57
CA ARG A 57 1.76 -9.53 -20.32
C ARG A 57 1.09 -10.32 -21.45
N TYR A 58 1.30 -11.63 -21.42
CA TYR A 58 0.47 -12.60 -22.13
C TYR A 58 -0.80 -12.92 -21.33
N TYR A 59 -1.90 -13.05 -22.06
CA TYR A 59 -3.23 -13.36 -21.56
C TYR A 59 -3.71 -14.64 -22.24
N ASP A 60 -4.41 -15.50 -21.50
CA ASP A 60 -5.10 -16.61 -22.15
C ASP A 60 -6.21 -16.07 -23.07
N LYS A 61 -6.13 -16.44 -24.34
CA LYS A 61 -6.98 -15.88 -25.40
C LYS A 61 -8.44 -16.22 -25.20
N ASP A 62 -8.76 -17.40 -24.66
CA ASP A 62 -10.15 -17.83 -24.46
C ASP A 62 -10.87 -16.96 -23.42
N PHE A 63 -10.12 -16.37 -22.48
CA PHE A 63 -10.67 -15.54 -21.42
C PHE A 63 -10.59 -14.04 -21.70
N HIS A 64 -9.64 -13.59 -22.53
CA HIS A 64 -9.33 -12.16 -22.68
C HIS A 64 -9.44 -11.60 -24.11
N GLN A 65 -9.97 -12.38 -25.06
CA GLN A 65 -10.14 -11.92 -26.44
C GLN A 65 -10.97 -10.63 -26.55
N GLU A 66 -11.99 -10.46 -25.72
CA GLU A 66 -12.88 -9.28 -25.77
C GLU A 66 -12.19 -7.99 -25.33
N GLU A 67 -11.28 -8.06 -24.36
CA GLU A 67 -10.45 -6.95 -23.95
C GLU A 67 -9.50 -6.53 -25.06
N PHE A 68 -8.89 -7.50 -25.75
CA PHE A 68 -8.01 -7.25 -26.89
C PHE A 68 -8.78 -6.71 -28.12
N ASN A 69 -10.04 -7.09 -28.32
CA ASN A 69 -10.89 -6.55 -29.40
C ASN A 69 -11.13 -5.04 -29.26
N LYS A 70 -11.02 -4.49 -28.05
CA LYS A 70 -11.16 -3.04 -27.78
C LYS A 70 -9.86 -2.27 -28.07
N VAL A 71 -8.73 -2.96 -28.19
CA VAL A 71 -7.41 -2.34 -28.36
C VAL A 71 -7.33 -1.62 -29.71
N ASN A 72 -6.92 -0.35 -29.69
CA ASN A 72 -6.84 0.50 -30.87
C ASN A 72 -5.83 1.65 -30.71
N ASP A 73 -5.65 2.45 -31.76
CA ASP A 73 -4.65 3.52 -31.85
C ASP A 73 -4.88 4.72 -30.92
N LYS A 74 -6.03 4.76 -30.21
CA LYS A 74 -6.37 5.80 -29.23
C LYS A 74 -6.02 5.41 -27.80
N TRP A 75 -5.56 4.19 -27.57
CA TRP A 75 -5.11 3.74 -26.25
C TRP A 75 -3.92 4.59 -25.76
N LEU A 76 -3.86 4.72 -24.44
CA LEU A 76 -2.83 5.45 -23.73
C LEU A 76 -1.97 4.48 -22.93
N ALA A 77 -0.78 4.93 -22.54
CA ALA A 77 0.11 4.21 -21.65
C ALA A 77 0.33 5.07 -20.41
N PHE A 78 0.17 4.48 -19.23
CA PHE A 78 0.56 5.09 -17.96
C PHE A 78 1.90 4.50 -17.54
N GLU A 79 2.95 5.32 -17.56
CA GLU A 79 4.31 4.87 -17.29
C GLU A 79 4.99 5.72 -16.21
N GLU A 80 5.94 5.10 -15.53
CA GLU A 80 6.89 5.76 -14.64
C GLU A 80 8.25 5.82 -15.35
N LYS A 81 8.89 6.99 -15.29
CA LYS A 81 10.25 7.16 -15.78
C LYS A 81 11.06 8.01 -14.80
N LYS A 82 11.88 7.35 -13.98
CA LYS A 82 12.79 8.01 -13.02
C LYS A 82 12.04 8.90 -12.01
N GLY A 83 10.96 8.37 -11.46
CA GLY A 83 10.08 9.03 -10.49
C GLY A 83 9.03 9.95 -11.11
N LEU A 84 9.03 10.12 -12.45
CA LEU A 84 8.05 10.94 -13.15
C LEU A 84 6.98 10.06 -13.78
N PHE A 85 5.74 10.25 -13.35
CA PHE A 85 4.58 9.57 -13.91
C PHE A 85 4.00 10.36 -15.07
N GLN A 86 3.65 9.66 -16.14
CA GLN A 86 3.08 10.28 -17.33
C GLN A 86 2.05 9.39 -18.01
N VAL A 87 1.06 10.04 -18.60
CA VAL A 87 0.11 9.42 -19.53
C VAL A 87 0.47 9.86 -20.94
N ILE A 88 0.85 8.92 -21.78
CA ILE A 88 1.24 9.18 -23.17
C ILE A 88 0.37 8.39 -24.14
N LYS A 89 0.51 8.64 -25.44
CA LYS A 89 -0.07 7.73 -26.44
C LYS A 89 0.64 6.38 -26.30
N ALA A 90 -0.13 5.28 -26.27
CA ALA A 90 0.46 3.97 -26.24
C ALA A 90 1.14 3.64 -27.58
N ASP A 91 2.31 3.00 -27.49
CA ASP A 91 3.01 2.40 -28.61
C ASP A 91 3.31 0.96 -28.20
N TYR A 92 2.64 0.00 -28.83
CA TYR A 92 2.65 -1.40 -28.42
C TYR A 92 2.64 -2.34 -29.62
N ALA A 93 3.10 -3.55 -29.38
CA ALA A 93 2.92 -4.69 -30.26
C ALA A 93 1.95 -5.67 -29.61
N ILE A 94 1.08 -6.27 -30.43
CA ILE A 94 0.27 -7.42 -30.04
C ILE A 94 0.87 -8.66 -30.70
N SER A 95 1.06 -9.73 -29.94
CA SER A 95 1.48 -11.03 -30.46
C SER A 95 0.47 -12.11 -30.10
N GLU A 96 0.41 -13.14 -30.93
CA GLU A 96 -0.33 -14.38 -30.67
C GLU A 96 0.67 -15.53 -30.61
N GLU A 97 0.65 -16.27 -29.51
CA GLU A 97 1.60 -17.36 -29.23
C GLU A 97 0.87 -18.55 -28.59
N MET A 98 1.51 -19.71 -28.58
CA MET A 98 1.01 -20.90 -27.89
C MET A 98 1.72 -21.01 -26.54
N ASN A 99 0.97 -21.13 -25.45
CA ASN A 99 1.54 -21.40 -24.14
C ASN A 99 2.15 -22.81 -24.13
N GLU A 100 3.44 -22.93 -23.84
CA GLU A 100 4.15 -24.22 -23.84
C GLU A 100 3.73 -25.14 -22.67
N CYS A 101 3.21 -24.58 -21.57
CA CYS A 101 2.74 -25.33 -20.40
C CYS A 101 1.31 -25.84 -20.58
N THR A 102 0.40 -24.97 -21.00
CA THR A 102 -1.06 -25.26 -21.04
C THR A 102 -1.55 -25.69 -22.42
N GLU A 103 -0.73 -25.53 -23.47
CA GLU A 103 -1.11 -25.68 -24.88
C GLU A 103 -2.31 -24.80 -25.28
N SER A 104 -2.57 -23.70 -24.55
CA SER A 104 -3.60 -22.70 -24.90
C SER A 104 -3.02 -21.56 -25.74
N GLU A 105 -3.85 -20.98 -26.61
CA GLU A 105 -3.48 -19.76 -27.35
C GLU A 105 -3.43 -18.56 -26.39
N GLN A 106 -2.44 -17.71 -26.56
CA GLN A 106 -2.25 -16.51 -25.75
C GLN A 106 -2.10 -15.25 -26.59
N LEU A 107 -2.59 -14.14 -26.05
CA LEU A 107 -2.45 -12.80 -26.60
C LEU A 107 -1.49 -11.98 -25.74
N GLY A 108 -0.39 -11.51 -26.32
CA GLY A 108 0.57 -10.62 -25.67
C GLY A 108 0.32 -9.17 -26.05
N ILE A 109 0.48 -8.23 -25.11
CA ILE A 109 0.58 -6.79 -25.39
C ILE A 109 1.79 -6.21 -24.66
N PHE A 110 2.72 -5.62 -25.41
CA PHE A 110 3.97 -5.10 -24.85
C PHE A 110 4.37 -3.77 -25.49
N SER A 111 5.04 -2.91 -24.73
CA SER A 111 5.57 -1.65 -25.23
C SER A 111 6.62 -1.89 -26.32
N THR A 112 6.52 -1.13 -27.42
CA THR A 112 7.60 -1.04 -28.43
C THR A 112 8.60 0.07 -28.07
N GLY A 113 8.28 0.86 -27.04
CA GLY A 113 9.09 1.95 -26.55
C GLY A 113 10.19 1.50 -25.57
N PRO A 114 11.00 2.44 -25.06
CA PRO A 114 12.09 2.15 -24.13
C PRO A 114 11.63 1.94 -22.67
N VAL A 115 10.34 2.12 -22.39
CA VAL A 115 9.76 2.00 -21.05
C VAL A 115 8.53 1.10 -21.16
N GLU A 116 8.46 0.10 -20.30
CA GLU A 116 7.27 -0.73 -20.13
C GLU A 116 6.29 0.01 -19.21
N PRO A 117 5.04 0.27 -19.64
CA PRO A 117 4.10 1.00 -18.82
C PRO A 117 3.62 0.15 -17.64
N ILE A 118 3.13 0.83 -16.61
CA ILE A 118 2.45 0.18 -15.48
C ILE A 118 1.17 -0.49 -16.01
N PHE A 119 0.41 0.23 -16.85
CA PHE A 119 -0.70 -0.32 -17.61
C PHE A 119 -0.96 0.49 -18.88
N PHE A 120 -1.56 -0.16 -19.87
CA PHE A 120 -2.24 0.45 -20.99
C PHE A 120 -3.69 0.79 -20.60
N LEU A 121 -4.18 1.90 -21.12
CA LEU A 121 -5.47 2.49 -20.77
C LEU A 121 -6.31 2.72 -22.02
N GLY A 122 -7.52 2.17 -22.03
CA GLY A 122 -8.48 2.35 -23.09
C GLY A 122 -8.96 3.81 -23.25
N PRO A 123 -9.55 4.17 -24.41
CA PRO A 123 -10.00 5.53 -24.66
C PRO A 123 -11.06 5.96 -23.65
N ASN A 124 -10.77 7.03 -22.91
CA ASN A 124 -11.68 7.56 -21.90
C ASN A 124 -11.63 9.10 -21.85
N ALA A 125 -12.66 9.71 -21.26
CA ALA A 125 -12.79 11.16 -21.17
C ALA A 125 -12.11 11.77 -19.92
N MET A 126 -11.70 10.95 -18.95
CA MET A 126 -11.25 11.40 -17.64
C MET A 126 -9.73 11.62 -17.63
N ILE A 127 -8.96 10.59 -17.97
CA ILE A 127 -7.50 10.61 -17.88
C ILE A 127 -6.91 11.31 -19.10
N LYS A 128 -6.33 12.48 -18.88
CA LYS A 128 -5.67 13.27 -19.94
C LYS A 128 -4.20 12.89 -20.09
N LYS A 129 -3.67 13.05 -21.30
CA LYS A 129 -2.22 12.94 -21.57
C LYS A 129 -1.43 14.01 -20.82
N GLY A 130 -0.17 13.70 -20.53
CA GLY A 130 0.78 14.59 -19.87
C GLY A 130 1.34 14.01 -18.58
N THR A 131 2.26 14.76 -17.98
CA THR A 131 2.84 14.46 -16.67
C THR A 131 1.78 14.52 -15.58
N LYS A 132 1.87 13.61 -14.61
CA LYS A 132 0.97 13.52 -13.46
C LYS A 132 1.64 14.04 -12.20
N THR A 133 0.87 14.74 -11.39
CA THR A 133 1.34 15.18 -10.08
C THR A 133 1.32 13.95 -9.18
N ALA A 134 2.50 13.47 -8.79
CA ALA A 134 2.65 12.31 -7.92
C ALA A 134 3.37 12.69 -6.63
N LEU A 135 3.06 11.98 -5.56
CA LEU A 135 3.81 12.02 -4.31
C LEU A 135 4.80 10.85 -4.27
N ASN A 136 5.87 11.01 -3.51
CA ASN A 136 6.79 9.90 -3.25
C ASN A 136 6.09 8.85 -2.37
N ILE A 137 6.12 7.60 -2.83
CA ILE A 137 5.71 6.46 -2.02
C ILE A 137 6.70 6.33 -0.86
N LYS A 138 6.17 6.32 0.38
CA LYS A 138 6.99 6.38 1.60
C LYS A 138 7.66 5.06 1.93
N GLU A 139 6.84 4.07 2.28
CA GLU A 139 7.30 2.74 2.68
C GLU A 139 6.59 1.68 1.83
N GLN A 140 7.26 0.55 1.63
CA GLN A 140 6.67 -0.61 0.99
C GLN A 140 7.17 -1.88 1.70
N PRO A 141 6.34 -2.92 1.79
CA PRO A 141 4.92 -2.93 1.40
C PRO A 141 4.01 -2.22 2.43
N LEU A 142 2.71 -2.10 2.13
CA LEU A 142 1.71 -1.45 3.00
C LEU A 142 1.37 -2.32 4.24
N TRP A 143 2.28 -2.38 5.21
CA TRP A 143 2.10 -3.22 6.39
C TRP A 143 0.96 -2.73 7.31
N PRO A 144 0.18 -3.63 7.94
CA PRO A 144 -0.83 -3.28 8.94
C PRO A 144 -0.33 -2.46 10.14
N ASP A 145 0.93 -2.63 10.53
CA ASP A 145 1.54 -1.91 11.66
C ASP A 145 2.19 -0.57 11.26
N ALA A 146 2.09 -0.16 10.00
CA ALA A 146 2.73 1.06 9.47
C ALA A 146 1.79 1.88 8.57
N PRO A 147 0.84 2.65 9.15
CA PRO A 147 -0.02 3.55 8.37
C PRO A 147 0.78 4.62 7.63
N GLN A 148 0.33 4.97 6.43
CA GLN A 148 0.99 5.97 5.59
C GLN A 148 0.13 7.21 5.42
N GLU A 149 0.71 8.35 5.78
CA GLU A 149 0.07 9.65 5.63
C GLU A 149 0.57 10.39 4.39
N TYR A 150 -0.33 11.01 3.64
CA TYR A 150 -0.03 11.88 2.51
C TYR A 150 -0.73 13.22 2.69
N LEU A 151 -0.01 14.32 2.45
CA LEU A 151 -0.56 15.67 2.40
C LEU A 151 -0.61 16.13 0.95
N PHE A 152 -1.80 16.45 0.46
CA PHE A 152 -2.00 16.88 -0.92
C PHE A 152 -3.06 17.96 -1.01
N ASN A 153 -2.72 19.10 -1.61
CA ASN A 153 -3.63 20.25 -1.78
C ASN A 153 -4.40 20.65 -0.50
N GLY A 154 -3.74 20.58 0.66
CA GLY A 154 -4.32 20.93 1.96
C GLY A 154 -5.22 19.86 2.60
N LYS A 155 -5.35 18.69 1.99
CA LYS A 155 -6.04 17.52 2.55
C LYS A 155 -5.04 16.50 3.08
N GLN A 156 -5.43 15.84 4.17
CA GLN A 156 -4.68 14.74 4.76
C GLN A 156 -5.32 13.42 4.34
N TYR A 157 -4.53 12.51 3.80
CA TYR A 157 -4.93 11.17 3.40
C TYR A 157 -4.14 10.16 4.22
N ILE A 158 -4.81 9.21 4.86
CA ILE A 158 -4.15 8.17 5.65
C ILE A 158 -4.56 6.81 5.10
N LEU A 159 -3.57 6.07 4.61
CA LEU A 159 -3.70 4.65 4.27
C LEU A 159 -3.36 3.83 5.52
N ARG A 160 -4.33 3.09 6.04
CA ARG A 160 -4.17 2.23 7.21
C ARG A 160 -4.59 0.82 6.83
N ALA A 161 -3.74 -0.15 7.10
CA ALA A 161 -4.05 -1.55 6.85
C ALA A 161 -4.41 -2.29 8.15
N GLU A 162 -5.20 -3.34 8.00
CA GLU A 162 -5.44 -4.36 9.02
C GLU A 162 -5.13 -5.73 8.42
N GLY A 163 -4.83 -6.70 9.28
CA GLY A 163 -4.63 -8.08 8.86
C GLY A 163 -4.04 -8.91 9.99
N LYS A 164 -4.33 -10.21 9.97
CA LYS A 164 -3.77 -11.15 10.95
C LYS A 164 -2.43 -11.67 10.43
N GLN A 165 -1.33 -11.30 11.10
CA GLN A 165 -0.04 -11.91 10.82
C GLN A 165 -0.10 -13.41 11.15
N VAL A 166 0.22 -14.25 10.18
CA VAL A 166 0.23 -15.72 10.33
C VAL A 166 1.63 -16.31 10.31
N ASP A 167 2.60 -15.59 9.75
CA ASP A 167 3.99 -16.06 9.65
C ASP A 167 4.95 -14.88 9.48
N SER A 168 6.23 -15.10 9.75
CA SER A 168 7.30 -14.19 9.36
C SER A 168 8.63 -14.92 9.24
N TYR A 169 9.39 -14.63 8.19
CA TYR A 169 10.70 -15.23 7.96
C TYR A 169 11.70 -14.17 7.49
N ASP A 170 12.98 -14.41 7.77
CA ASP A 170 14.07 -13.56 7.31
C ASP A 170 14.60 -14.13 5.99
N TYR A 171 14.69 -13.28 4.97
CA TYR A 171 15.26 -13.61 3.68
C TYR A 171 16.49 -12.73 3.44
N THR A 172 17.61 -13.34 3.09
CA THR A 172 18.82 -12.60 2.73
C THR A 172 18.93 -12.60 1.22
N ASP A 173 18.85 -11.41 0.62
CA ASP A 173 19.00 -11.27 -0.83
C ASP A 173 20.46 -11.47 -1.28
N ASP A 174 20.68 -11.53 -2.60
CA ASP A 174 22.01 -11.73 -3.20
C ASP A 174 23.02 -10.61 -2.86
N SER A 175 22.55 -9.48 -2.32
CA SER A 175 23.42 -8.40 -1.82
C SER A 175 23.89 -8.61 -0.37
N GLY A 176 23.46 -9.70 0.27
CA GLY A 176 23.73 -9.99 1.67
C GLY A 176 22.84 -9.21 2.65
N LYS A 177 21.79 -8.54 2.15
CA LYS A 177 20.88 -7.76 2.98
C LYS A 177 19.72 -8.64 3.45
N THR A 178 19.63 -8.86 4.75
CA THR A 178 18.49 -9.56 5.35
C THR A 178 17.27 -8.63 5.40
N LYS A 179 16.14 -9.10 4.87
CA LYS A 179 14.82 -8.48 4.93
C LYS A 179 13.87 -9.41 5.64
N LYS A 180 13.04 -8.87 6.54
CA LYS A 180 11.97 -9.61 7.17
C LYS A 180 10.74 -9.59 6.27
N TYR A 181 10.27 -10.76 5.88
CA TYR A 181 8.99 -10.96 5.22
C TYR A 181 7.96 -11.39 6.26
N LYS A 182 6.75 -10.84 6.15
CA LYS A 182 5.61 -11.17 6.98
C LYS A 182 4.49 -11.69 6.08
N ARG A 183 3.77 -12.72 6.51
CA ARG A 183 2.56 -13.21 5.84
C ARG A 183 1.34 -12.82 6.65
N PHE A 184 0.31 -12.35 5.97
CA PHE A 184 -0.95 -11.95 6.58
C PHE A 184 -2.14 -12.68 5.95
N LYS A 185 -3.22 -12.79 6.72
CA LYS A 185 -4.57 -13.16 6.26
C LYS A 185 -5.56 -12.06 6.61
N ASP A 186 -6.69 -12.08 5.91
CA ASP A 186 -7.80 -11.13 6.09
C ASP A 186 -7.31 -9.68 6.03
N TYR A 187 -6.49 -9.38 5.02
CA TYR A 187 -5.89 -8.06 4.86
C TYR A 187 -6.94 -7.09 4.35
N LYS A 188 -7.07 -5.95 5.04
CA LYS A 188 -7.92 -4.84 4.63
C LYS A 188 -7.10 -3.57 4.55
N LEU A 189 -7.36 -2.74 3.54
CA LEU A 189 -6.78 -1.41 3.43
C LEU A 189 -7.89 -0.37 3.50
N TYR A 190 -7.71 0.63 4.34
CA TYR A 190 -8.63 1.74 4.55
C TYR A 190 -7.99 3.06 4.14
N LEU A 191 -8.79 3.96 3.57
CA LEU A 191 -8.45 5.36 3.37
C LEU A 191 -9.24 6.23 4.33
N THR A 192 -8.55 7.10 5.05
CA THR A 192 -9.15 8.23 5.76
C THR A 192 -8.80 9.51 5.03
N VAL A 193 -9.77 10.42 4.87
CA VAL A 193 -9.55 11.79 4.40
C VAL A 193 -9.94 12.76 5.51
N ASN A 194 -9.01 13.64 5.91
CA ASN A 194 -9.18 14.67 6.95
C ASN A 194 -9.69 14.17 8.32
N GLY A 195 -9.55 12.88 8.61
CA GLY A 195 -9.99 12.30 9.88
C GLY A 195 -11.52 12.18 10.05
N GLU A 196 -12.30 12.31 8.97
CA GLU A 196 -13.78 12.36 9.05
C GLU A 196 -14.44 10.97 9.09
N ALA A 197 -13.99 10.06 8.22
CA ALA A 197 -14.48 8.69 8.07
C ALA A 197 -13.37 7.81 7.45
N GLU A 198 -13.52 6.49 7.56
CA GLU A 198 -12.69 5.54 6.82
C GLU A 198 -13.49 4.97 5.64
N GLN A 199 -12.83 4.66 4.54
CA GLN A 199 -13.40 3.89 3.43
C GLN A 199 -12.56 2.63 3.20
N LEU A 200 -13.20 1.46 3.13
CA LEU A 200 -12.56 0.22 2.72
C LEU A 200 -12.15 0.32 1.23
N ILE A 201 -10.89 0.07 0.93
CA ILE A 201 -10.33 0.09 -0.44
C ILE A 201 -10.07 -1.32 -0.94
N LEU A 202 -9.35 -2.12 -0.13
CA LEU A 202 -8.93 -3.49 -0.47
C LEU A 202 -9.40 -4.46 0.61
N ASP A 203 -9.79 -5.66 0.20
CA ASP A 203 -10.18 -6.77 1.06
C ASP A 203 -9.63 -8.07 0.45
N ILE A 204 -8.46 -8.50 0.93
CA ILE A 204 -7.71 -9.62 0.38
C ILE A 204 -7.61 -10.73 1.43
N PRO A 205 -8.26 -11.90 1.23
CA PRO A 205 -8.32 -12.95 2.24
C PRO A 205 -6.95 -13.54 2.62
N SER A 206 -6.03 -13.64 1.67
CA SER A 206 -4.70 -14.20 1.87
C SER A 206 -3.75 -13.85 0.73
N PHE A 207 -2.46 -13.92 1.02
CA PHE A 207 -1.40 -13.82 0.02
C PHE A 207 -0.60 -15.11 -0.08
N ASN A 208 -0.12 -15.44 -1.28
CA ASN A 208 0.81 -16.53 -1.55
C ASN A 208 2.08 -15.97 -2.23
N GLU A 209 3.09 -15.70 -1.40
CA GLU A 209 4.40 -15.14 -1.81
C GLU A 209 4.38 -13.73 -2.42
N THR A 210 3.23 -13.04 -2.36
CA THR A 210 3.06 -11.64 -2.77
C THR A 210 2.59 -10.77 -1.60
N PHE A 211 2.50 -9.46 -1.84
CA PHE A 211 1.85 -8.51 -0.94
C PHE A 211 1.45 -7.25 -1.71
N VAL A 212 0.43 -6.52 -1.23
CA VAL A 212 -0.02 -5.26 -1.85
C VAL A 212 1.11 -4.26 -1.99
N GLN A 213 1.21 -3.65 -3.16
CA GLN A 213 2.09 -2.51 -3.43
C GLN A 213 1.31 -1.30 -3.91
N LEU A 214 1.75 -0.11 -3.50
CA LEU A 214 1.26 1.15 -4.06
C LEU A 214 2.12 1.51 -5.26
N LEU A 215 1.54 1.51 -6.46
CA LEU A 215 2.21 1.81 -7.72
C LEU A 215 2.17 3.31 -8.05
N PHE A 216 1.12 4.00 -7.62
CA PHE A 216 0.96 5.45 -7.80
C PHE A 216 0.09 6.04 -6.70
N VAL A 217 0.47 7.24 -6.24
CA VAL A 217 -0.36 8.12 -5.40
C VAL A 217 -0.18 9.55 -5.89
N GLY A 218 -1.26 10.16 -6.35
CA GLY A 218 -1.20 11.46 -7.02
C GLY A 218 -2.50 11.82 -7.71
N ASP A 219 -2.51 12.93 -8.45
CA ASP A 219 -3.67 13.38 -9.22
C ASP A 219 -3.56 12.83 -10.65
N LEU A 220 -4.31 11.76 -10.94
CA LEU A 220 -4.27 11.05 -12.22
C LEU A 220 -5.22 11.69 -13.25
N ASP A 221 -6.36 12.20 -12.81
CA ASP A 221 -7.42 12.71 -13.67
C ASP A 221 -7.58 14.24 -13.70
N GLY A 222 -6.79 14.95 -12.88
CA GLY A 222 -6.68 16.40 -12.84
C GLY A 222 -7.75 17.11 -12.01
N ASP A 223 -8.36 16.43 -11.04
CA ASP A 223 -9.39 17.02 -10.18
C ASP A 223 -8.85 17.69 -8.90
N GLY A 224 -7.55 17.57 -8.64
CA GLY A 224 -6.88 18.14 -7.48
C GLY A 224 -6.94 17.28 -6.21
N ASN A 225 -7.41 16.04 -6.27
CA ASN A 225 -7.41 15.06 -5.18
C ASN A 225 -6.42 13.91 -5.48
N LEU A 226 -6.14 13.08 -4.46
CA LEU A 226 -5.34 11.87 -4.65
C LEU A 226 -6.18 10.73 -5.22
N ASP A 227 -5.69 10.19 -6.32
CA ASP A 227 -6.01 8.91 -6.93
C ASP A 227 -4.91 7.89 -6.59
N PHE A 228 -5.23 6.60 -6.74
CA PHE A 228 -4.33 5.52 -6.33
C PHE A 228 -4.27 4.42 -7.39
N VAL A 229 -3.11 3.83 -7.58
CA VAL A 229 -2.94 2.59 -8.34
C VAL A 229 -2.25 1.57 -7.44
N PHE A 230 -2.83 0.39 -7.31
CA PHE A 230 -2.30 -0.69 -6.49
C PHE A 230 -1.95 -1.90 -7.35
N ASP A 231 -0.86 -2.57 -6.99
CA ASP A 231 -0.66 -3.98 -7.29
C ASP A 231 -1.37 -4.76 -6.17
N THR A 232 -2.36 -5.55 -6.54
CA THR A 232 -3.19 -6.34 -5.61
C THR A 232 -3.02 -7.84 -5.81
N SER A 233 -1.95 -8.25 -6.49
CA SER A 233 -1.63 -9.65 -6.82
C SER A 233 -1.74 -10.55 -5.58
N PRO A 234 -2.70 -11.50 -5.53
CA PRO A 234 -2.89 -12.36 -4.37
C PRO A 234 -1.86 -13.48 -4.30
N GLU A 235 -1.22 -13.81 -5.42
CA GLU A 235 -0.17 -14.82 -5.49
C GLU A 235 0.83 -14.61 -6.62
N TYR A 236 1.96 -15.32 -6.57
CA TYR A 236 3.10 -15.07 -7.45
C TYR A 236 2.87 -15.39 -8.93
N GLU A 237 1.81 -16.16 -9.26
CA GLU A 237 1.39 -16.51 -10.63
C GLU A 237 0.18 -15.70 -11.11
N ILE A 238 -0.29 -14.75 -10.30
CA ILE A 238 -1.36 -13.84 -10.67
C ILE A 238 -0.81 -12.41 -10.59
N GLN A 239 -1.02 -11.62 -11.63
CA GLN A 239 -0.73 -10.19 -11.60
C GLN A 239 -2.04 -9.40 -11.64
N SER A 240 -2.30 -8.61 -10.60
CA SER A 240 -3.51 -7.79 -10.49
C SER A 240 -3.16 -6.32 -10.31
N VAL A 241 -3.79 -5.44 -11.08
CA VAL A 241 -3.66 -3.99 -10.95
C VAL A 241 -5.04 -3.37 -10.81
N GLU A 242 -5.20 -2.52 -9.79
CA GLU A 242 -6.43 -1.78 -9.50
C GLU A 242 -6.17 -0.27 -9.53
N VAL A 243 -6.99 0.46 -10.28
CA VAL A 243 -6.94 1.93 -10.43
C VAL A 243 -8.14 2.54 -9.74
N TYR A 244 -7.89 3.42 -8.78
CA TYR A 244 -8.90 4.13 -8.02
C TYR A 244 -8.89 5.61 -8.34
N LEU A 245 -10.07 6.16 -8.66
CA LEU A 245 -10.25 7.59 -8.91
C LEU A 245 -11.10 8.23 -7.82
N SER A 246 -10.80 9.49 -7.53
CA SER A 246 -11.52 10.32 -6.57
C SER A 246 -12.68 11.08 -7.22
N LYS A 247 -12.52 11.53 -8.46
CA LYS A 247 -13.52 12.32 -9.16
C LYS A 247 -14.80 11.54 -9.45
N GLY A 248 -15.88 11.96 -8.80
CA GLY A 248 -17.19 11.33 -8.95
C GLY A 248 -17.43 10.18 -7.98
N ALA A 249 -16.51 9.94 -7.04
CA ALA A 249 -16.74 9.03 -5.92
C ALA A 249 -17.91 9.51 -5.05
N GLN A 250 -18.71 8.56 -4.55
CA GLN A 250 -19.70 8.80 -3.52
C GLN A 250 -19.05 9.09 -2.16
N TYR A 251 -17.94 8.42 -1.86
CA TYR A 251 -17.18 8.59 -0.62
C TYR A 251 -15.88 9.36 -0.87
N PHE A 252 -14.72 8.68 -0.90
CA PHE A 252 -13.42 9.31 -1.16
C PHE A 252 -12.86 8.90 -2.53
N ILE A 253 -12.92 7.60 -2.85
CA ILE A 253 -12.46 7.03 -4.11
C ILE A 253 -13.37 5.86 -4.54
N TYR A 254 -13.33 5.48 -5.82
CA TYR A 254 -13.95 4.24 -6.29
C TYR A 254 -13.00 3.47 -7.20
N LEU A 255 -13.14 2.14 -7.23
CA LEU A 255 -12.43 1.29 -8.18
C LEU A 255 -12.93 1.60 -9.59
N ALA A 256 -12.09 2.26 -10.39
CA ALA A 256 -12.42 2.77 -11.71
C ALA A 256 -11.94 1.83 -12.83
N GLY A 257 -10.89 1.05 -12.59
CA GLY A 257 -10.36 0.05 -13.52
C GLY A 257 -9.66 -1.07 -12.76
N ALA A 258 -9.78 -2.29 -13.25
CA ALA A 258 -9.14 -3.46 -12.66
C ALA A 258 -8.78 -4.47 -13.75
N ILE A 259 -7.65 -5.14 -13.59
CA ILE A 259 -7.27 -6.30 -14.40
C ILE A 259 -6.54 -7.29 -13.51
N SER A 260 -6.77 -8.58 -13.77
CA SER A 260 -6.10 -9.68 -13.10
C SER A 260 -5.76 -10.73 -14.14
N VAL A 261 -4.51 -11.17 -14.16
CA VAL A 261 -4.00 -12.12 -15.17
C VAL A 261 -3.34 -13.28 -14.44
N ASP A 262 -3.89 -14.47 -14.63
CA ASP A 262 -3.26 -15.73 -14.22
C ASP A 262 -2.30 -16.16 -15.33
N PHE A 263 -1.06 -16.42 -14.95
CA PHE A 263 0.00 -16.88 -15.83
C PHE A 263 0.68 -18.15 -15.30
N SER A 264 -0.05 -18.91 -14.48
CA SER A 264 0.38 -20.22 -14.01
C SER A 264 0.61 -21.20 -15.17
N CYS A 265 1.53 -22.11 -14.90
CA CYS A 265 1.71 -23.37 -15.58
C CYS A 265 1.11 -24.46 -14.67
#